data_AF-A0A7U9R3C6-F1
#
_entry.id   AF-A0A7U9R3C6-F1
#
_cell.length_a   1.000
_cell.length_b   1.000
_cell.length_c   1.000
_cell.angle_alpha   90.00
_cell.angle_beta   90.00
_cell.angle_gamma   90.00
#
_symmetry.space_group_name_H-M   'P 1'
#
loop_
_entity.id
_entity.type
_entity.pdbx_description
1 polymer ?
#
loop_
_entity_poly.entity_id
_entity_poly.type
_entity_poly.pdbx_seq_one_letter_code
_entity_poly.pdbx_strand_id
1 'polypeptide(L)'
;MSRGDKSYTNEGFQKAKYYMGVTVLQTSLENASPGEVYTLYKKRWTIETFYNYFKNKAGYNSLHAEDYYKTQGLAFVMLVSALIHQEMEAAVANIEGKNVSTCLLESRMVKAHKRHDNWIVCNCLKKQVELFKQLNTPLEVAMPLHT
;
A
#
# COMPACT_ATOMS: atom_id res chain seq x y z
N MET A 1 19.83 3.47 -21.25
CA MET A 1 21.22 3.14 -20.82
C MET A 1 21.25 3.15 -19.30
N SER A 2 21.33 1.96 -18.69
CA SER A 2 21.29 1.71 -17.24
C SER A 2 22.61 2.11 -16.56
N ARG A 3 22.53 2.90 -15.49
CA ARG A 3 23.64 3.12 -14.54
C ARG A 3 23.86 1.83 -13.74
N GLY A 4 24.67 0.91 -14.26
CA GLY A 4 25.00 -0.34 -13.57
C GLY A 4 26.03 -1.23 -14.27
N ASP A 5 26.06 -1.24 -15.60
CA ASP A 5 26.80 -2.28 -16.33
C ASP A 5 28.27 -1.97 -16.65
N LYS A 6 28.74 -0.74 -16.44
CA LYS A 6 30.02 -0.29 -17.04
C LYS A 6 31.28 -0.54 -16.19
N SER A 7 31.18 -1.12 -14.99
CA SER A 7 32.35 -1.14 -14.07
C SER A 7 32.44 -2.32 -13.10
N TYR A 8 31.55 -3.32 -13.17
CA TYR A 8 31.66 -4.49 -12.30
C TYR A 8 32.61 -5.53 -12.90
N THR A 9 33.85 -5.59 -12.42
CA THR A 9 34.84 -6.61 -12.82
C THR A 9 35.10 -7.57 -11.66
N ASN A 10 35.37 -8.85 -11.97
CA ASN A 10 35.73 -9.83 -10.95
C ASN A 10 36.98 -9.39 -10.17
N GLU A 11 37.97 -8.79 -10.85
CA GLU A 11 39.15 -8.22 -10.19
C GLU A 11 38.82 -7.09 -9.20
N GLY A 12 37.91 -6.19 -9.58
CA GLY A 12 37.42 -5.13 -8.69
C GLY A 12 36.74 -5.70 -7.45
N PHE A 13 35.89 -6.72 -7.64
CA PHE A 13 35.26 -7.44 -6.54
C PHE A 13 36.28 -8.13 -5.62
N GLN A 14 37.25 -8.87 -6.16
CA GLN A 14 38.27 -9.55 -5.35
C GLN A 14 39.13 -8.59 -4.51
N LYS A 15 39.38 -7.37 -5.02
CA LYS A 15 40.07 -6.32 -4.26
C LYS A 15 39.18 -5.72 -3.17
N ALA A 16 37.92 -5.42 -3.49
CA ALA A 16 37.00 -4.75 -2.57
C ALA A 16 36.43 -5.67 -1.47
N LYS A 17 36.30 -6.98 -1.72
CA LYS A 17 35.64 -7.93 -0.80
C LYS A 17 36.27 -8.00 0.59
N TYR A 18 37.56 -7.67 0.71
CA TYR A 18 38.26 -7.68 2.01
C TYR A 18 38.03 -6.39 2.82
N TYR A 19 37.57 -5.32 2.15
CA TYR A 19 37.29 -4.02 2.77
C TYR A 19 35.81 -3.75 2.96
N MET A 20 34.94 -4.54 2.30
CA MET A 20 33.49 -4.41 2.37
C MET A 20 32.87 -5.67 2.94
N GLY A 21 31.85 -5.52 3.79
CA GLY A 21 31.02 -6.66 4.18
C GLY A 21 30.35 -7.28 2.95
N VAL A 22 30.60 -8.56 2.69
CA VAL A 22 29.98 -9.29 1.58
C VAL A 22 28.65 -9.86 2.04
N THR A 23 27.56 -9.48 1.35
CA THR A 23 26.26 -10.13 1.51
C THR A 23 26.05 -11.12 0.38
N VAL A 24 25.77 -12.38 0.71
CA VAL A 24 25.48 -13.44 -0.26
C VAL A 24 23.98 -13.72 -0.24
N LEU A 25 23.34 -13.65 -1.41
CA LEU A 25 21.95 -14.05 -1.59
C LEU A 25 21.92 -15.51 -2.06
N GLN A 26 21.30 -16.37 -1.27
CA GLN A 26 21.02 -17.76 -1.62
C GLN A 26 19.55 -17.90 -2.01
N THR A 27 19.26 -18.72 -3.01
CA THR A 27 17.90 -18.91 -3.54
C THR A 27 17.69 -20.35 -3.99
N SER A 28 16.46 -20.83 -3.87
CA SER A 28 16.01 -22.10 -4.45
C SER A 28 15.47 -21.94 -5.88
N LEU A 29 15.50 -20.73 -6.44
CA LEU A 29 15.05 -20.46 -7.81
C LEU A 29 16.15 -20.87 -8.80
N GLU A 30 16.01 -22.03 -9.41
CA GLU A 30 17.03 -22.62 -10.28
C GLU A 30 17.26 -21.83 -11.58
N ASN A 31 16.20 -21.22 -12.13
CA ASN A 31 16.22 -20.56 -13.44
C ASN A 31 16.22 -19.02 -13.36
N ALA A 32 16.34 -18.43 -12.17
CA ALA A 32 16.34 -16.99 -12.01
C ALA A 32 17.74 -16.41 -12.24
N SER A 33 17.83 -15.36 -13.06
CA SER A 33 19.09 -14.62 -13.21
C SER A 33 19.47 -13.91 -11.91
N PRO A 34 20.77 -13.63 -11.66
CA PRO A 34 21.21 -12.88 -10.49
C PRO A 34 20.51 -11.52 -10.31
N GLY A 35 20.19 -10.84 -11.43
CA GLY A 35 19.47 -9.57 -11.41
C GLY A 35 18.01 -9.70 -10.94
N GLU A 36 17.32 -10.76 -11.34
CA GLU A 36 15.97 -11.07 -10.87
C GLU A 36 15.97 -11.41 -9.38
N VAL A 37 16.91 -12.26 -8.94
CA VAL A 37 17.08 -12.61 -7.52
C VAL A 37 17.33 -11.36 -6.67
N TYR A 38 18.21 -10.46 -7.13
CA TYR A 38 18.49 -9.20 -6.44
C TYR A 38 17.26 -8.29 -6.39
N THR A 39 16.52 -8.19 -7.49
CA THR A 39 15.29 -7.38 -7.56
C THR A 39 14.22 -7.91 -6.61
N LEU A 40 14.03 -9.24 -6.54
CA LEU A 40 13.14 -9.88 -5.58
C LEU A 40 13.58 -9.62 -4.13
N TYR A 41 14.86 -9.78 -3.84
CA TYR A 41 15.41 -9.49 -2.51
C TYR A 41 15.15 -8.03 -2.11
N LYS A 42 15.29 -7.07 -3.03
CA LYS A 42 14.99 -5.66 -2.76
C LYS A 42 13.53 -5.42 -2.37
N LYS A 43 12.58 -6.21 -2.90
CA LYS A 43 11.16 -6.14 -2.50
C LYS A 43 10.91 -6.60 -1.06
N ARG A 44 11.85 -7.32 -0.42
CA ARG A 44 11.75 -7.69 1.01
C ARG A 44 11.47 -6.47 1.90
N TRP A 45 12.04 -5.31 1.57
CA TRP A 45 11.88 -4.07 2.35
C TRP A 45 10.41 -3.65 2.50
N THR A 46 9.51 -4.08 1.60
CA THR A 46 8.07 -3.83 1.72
C THR A 46 7.50 -4.31 3.05
N ILE A 47 8.06 -5.35 3.67
CA ILE A 47 7.64 -5.81 5.00
C ILE A 47 7.92 -4.76 6.09
N GLU A 48 9.01 -3.99 5.96
CA GLU A 48 9.35 -2.95 6.92
C GLU A 48 8.40 -1.76 6.78
N THR A 49 8.04 -1.42 5.54
CA THR A 49 6.99 -0.41 5.31
C THR A 49 5.63 -0.85 5.86
N PHE A 50 5.33 -2.15 5.79
CA PHE A 50 4.12 -2.73 6.37
C PHE A 50 4.12 -2.64 7.91
N TYR A 51 5.21 -3.02 8.58
CA TYR A 51 5.31 -2.86 10.04
C TYR A 51 5.35 -1.40 10.51
N ASN A 52 5.89 -0.50 9.69
CA ASN A 52 5.88 0.93 9.99
C ASN A 52 4.45 1.49 10.04
N TYR A 53 3.54 1.02 9.17
CA TYR A 53 2.11 1.39 9.24
C TYR A 53 1.53 1.04 10.61
N PHE A 54 1.73 -0.20 11.10
CA PHE A 54 1.19 -0.62 12.38
C PHE A 54 1.76 0.16 13.57
N LYS A 55 3.08 0.36 13.58
CA LYS A 55 3.77 1.01 14.71
C LYS A 55 3.45 2.50 14.80
N ASN A 56 3.44 3.18 13.66
CA ASN A 56 3.51 4.65 13.63
C ASN A 56 2.28 5.33 13.01
N LYS A 57 1.48 4.65 12.18
CA LYS A 57 0.32 5.26 11.51
C LYS A 57 -1.01 4.80 12.11
N ALA A 58 -1.18 3.50 12.29
CA ALA A 58 -2.46 2.91 12.72
C ALA A 58 -2.67 2.97 14.25
N GLY A 59 -1.62 3.23 15.02
CA GLY A 59 -1.72 3.50 16.46
C GLY A 59 -2.01 2.28 17.33
N TYR A 60 -1.86 1.05 16.85
CA TYR A 60 -2.19 -0.15 17.63
C TYR A 60 -1.40 -0.29 18.94
N ASN A 61 -0.20 0.31 19.02
CA ASN A 61 0.60 0.31 20.24
C ASN A 61 -0.10 0.99 21.43
N SER A 62 -1.03 1.93 21.19
CA SER A 62 -1.76 2.61 22.26
C SER A 62 -2.89 1.77 22.87
N LEU A 63 -3.21 0.61 22.28
CA LEU A 63 -4.25 -0.26 22.80
C LEU A 63 -3.82 -1.05 24.04
N HIS A 64 -2.50 -1.16 24.28
CA HIS A 64 -1.92 -1.86 25.45
C HIS A 64 -2.58 -3.22 25.75
N ALA A 65 -2.85 -4.02 24.72
CA ALA A 65 -3.48 -5.33 24.87
C ALA A 65 -2.47 -6.35 25.44
N GLU A 66 -2.74 -6.87 26.63
CA GLU A 66 -1.84 -7.81 27.33
C GLU A 66 -2.32 -9.27 27.30
N ASP A 67 -3.60 -9.51 26.98
CA ASP A 67 -4.18 -10.85 26.93
C ASP A 67 -3.81 -11.56 25.63
N TYR A 68 -3.22 -12.77 25.76
CA TYR A 68 -2.74 -13.56 24.62
C TYR A 68 -3.84 -13.85 23.58
N TYR A 69 -5.02 -14.32 24.02
CA TYR A 69 -6.09 -14.70 23.10
C TYR A 69 -6.72 -13.49 22.42
N LYS A 70 -6.88 -12.38 23.16
CA LYS A 70 -7.32 -11.11 22.57
C LYS A 70 -6.29 -10.57 21.58
N THR A 71 -5.01 -10.76 21.85
CA THR A 71 -3.92 -10.36 20.95
C THR A 71 -3.94 -11.15 19.65
N GLN A 72 -4.28 -12.45 19.68
CA GLN A 72 -4.48 -13.23 18.45
C GLN A 72 -5.65 -12.70 17.60
N GLY A 73 -6.78 -12.40 18.24
CA GLY A 73 -7.92 -11.76 17.56
C GLY A 73 -7.57 -10.38 17.00
N LEU A 74 -6.83 -9.58 17.77
CA LEU A 74 -6.36 -8.27 17.34
C LEU A 74 -5.40 -8.37 16.15
N ALA A 75 -4.50 -9.36 16.12
CA ALA A 75 -3.59 -9.58 15.00
C ALA A 75 -4.35 -9.85 13.69
N PHE A 76 -5.45 -10.60 13.75
CA PHE A 76 -6.33 -10.79 12.58
C PHE A 76 -6.96 -9.47 12.13
N VAL A 77 -7.51 -8.67 13.06
CA VAL A 77 -8.09 -7.35 12.74
C VAL A 77 -7.04 -6.41 12.15
N MET A 78 -5.82 -6.41 12.70
CA MET A 78 -4.69 -5.65 12.19
C MET A 78 -4.35 -6.05 10.75
N LEU A 79 -4.28 -7.35 10.45
CA LEU A 79 -4.04 -7.85 9.10
C LEU A 79 -5.10 -7.35 8.11
N VAL A 80 -6.39 -7.53 8.43
CA VAL A 80 -7.50 -7.07 7.57
C VAL A 80 -7.44 -5.56 7.34
N SER A 81 -7.20 -4.77 8.40
CA SER A 81 -7.05 -3.33 8.29
C SER A 81 -5.90 -2.92 7.38
N ALA A 82 -4.76 -3.61 7.47
CA ALA A 82 -3.60 -3.28 6.63
C ALA A 82 -3.79 -3.67 5.16
N LEU A 83 -4.50 -4.76 4.88
CA LEU A 83 -4.90 -5.10 3.51
C LEU A 83 -5.80 -4.02 2.90
N ILE A 84 -6.80 -3.56 3.66
CA ILE A 84 -7.66 -2.44 3.22
C ILE A 84 -6.83 -1.17 3.01
N HIS A 85 -5.90 -0.86 3.91
CA HIS A 85 -5.03 0.30 3.78
C HIS A 85 -4.14 0.22 2.54
N GLN A 86 -3.58 -0.96 2.23
CA GLN A 86 -2.76 -1.17 1.04
C GLN A 86 -3.58 -0.93 -0.25
N GLU A 87 -4.79 -1.49 -0.33
CA GLU A 87 -5.67 -1.28 -1.48
C GLU A 87 -6.01 0.20 -1.66
N MET A 88 -6.25 0.91 -0.56
CA MET A 88 -6.48 2.36 -0.59
C MET A 88 -5.24 3.15 -1.03
N GLU A 89 -4.05 2.83 -0.52
CA GLU A 89 -2.80 3.47 -0.96
C GLU A 89 -2.55 3.21 -2.46
N ALA A 90 -2.81 2.00 -2.95
CA ALA A 90 -2.68 1.65 -4.36
C ALA A 90 -3.67 2.42 -5.24
N ALA A 91 -4.94 2.55 -4.82
CA ALA A 91 -5.94 3.33 -5.53
C ALA A 91 -5.58 4.83 -5.58
N VAL A 92 -5.03 5.36 -4.48
CA VAL A 92 -4.68 6.78 -4.36
C VAL A 92 -3.35 7.12 -5.04
N ALA A 93 -2.45 6.16 -5.25
CA ALA A 93 -1.13 6.39 -5.85
C ALA A 93 -1.17 7.10 -7.21
N ASN A 94 -2.26 6.97 -7.95
CA ASN A 94 -2.46 7.58 -9.26
C ASN A 94 -3.20 8.93 -9.22
N ILE A 95 -3.59 9.41 -8.03
CA ILE A 95 -4.34 10.64 -7.85
C ILE A 95 -3.39 11.77 -7.45
N GLU A 96 -3.19 12.71 -8.36
CA GLU A 96 -2.23 13.80 -8.18
C GLU A 96 -2.56 14.66 -6.95
N GLY A 97 -1.54 14.93 -6.13
CA GLY A 97 -1.63 15.81 -4.96
C GLY A 97 -2.45 15.26 -3.79
N LYS A 98 -2.88 14.00 -3.82
CA LYS A 98 -3.65 13.38 -2.73
C LYS A 98 -2.91 12.22 -2.08
N ASN A 99 -3.24 12.01 -0.81
CA ASN A 99 -2.90 10.82 -0.04
C ASN A 99 -4.19 10.26 0.57
N VAL A 100 -4.13 9.07 1.17
CA VAL A 100 -5.30 8.41 1.76
C VAL A 100 -6.06 9.31 2.73
N SER A 101 -5.35 10.06 3.60
CA SER A 101 -5.97 10.96 4.58
C SER A 101 -6.75 12.09 3.90
N THR A 102 -6.16 12.74 2.89
CA THR A 102 -6.83 13.79 2.12
C THR A 102 -8.08 13.27 1.41
N CYS A 103 -8.01 12.07 0.80
CA CYS A 103 -9.16 11.43 0.16
C CYS A 103 -10.28 11.14 1.16
N LEU A 104 -9.95 10.62 2.35
CA LEU A 104 -10.92 10.35 3.41
C LEU A 104 -11.58 11.64 3.92
N LEU A 105 -10.79 12.70 4.12
CA LEU A 105 -11.30 14.00 4.58
C LEU A 105 -12.25 14.64 3.56
N GLU A 106 -11.95 14.55 2.28
CA GLU A 106 -12.84 15.03 1.21
C GLU A 106 -14.11 14.20 1.09
N SER A 107 -14.03 12.91 1.44
CA SER A 107 -15.15 11.95 1.38
C SER A 107 -16.03 11.93 2.63
N ARG A 108 -15.59 12.51 3.76
CA ARG A 108 -16.20 12.34 5.10
C ARG A 108 -17.70 12.66 5.21
N MET A 109 -18.24 13.50 4.31
CA MET A 109 -19.65 13.91 4.31
C MET A 109 -20.48 13.23 3.22
N VAL A 110 -19.87 12.41 2.37
CA VAL A 110 -20.57 11.68 1.31
C VAL A 110 -21.35 10.54 1.95
N LYS A 111 -22.68 10.59 1.82
CA LYS A 111 -23.60 9.55 2.30
C LYS A 111 -24.08 8.73 1.11
N ALA A 112 -23.29 7.74 0.73
CA ALA A 112 -23.59 6.83 -0.38
C ALA A 112 -24.27 5.55 0.12
N HIS A 113 -25.18 5.00 -0.67
CA HIS A 113 -25.79 3.71 -0.43
C HIS A 113 -25.82 2.89 -1.73
N LYS A 114 -25.52 1.60 -1.64
CA LYS A 114 -25.45 0.71 -2.81
C LYS A 114 -26.86 0.23 -3.20
N ARG A 115 -27.28 0.44 -4.46
CA ARG A 115 -28.55 -0.03 -5.04
C ARG A 115 -28.32 -0.51 -6.47
N HIS A 116 -28.76 -1.72 -6.79
CA HIS A 116 -28.58 -2.33 -8.12
C HIS A 116 -27.15 -2.17 -8.67
N ASP A 117 -26.17 -2.49 -7.82
CA ASP A 117 -24.72 -2.32 -8.07
C ASP A 117 -24.17 -0.90 -8.23
N ASN A 118 -25.00 0.13 -8.15
CA ASN A 118 -24.57 1.52 -8.20
C ASN A 118 -24.48 2.15 -6.80
N TRP A 119 -23.50 3.03 -6.60
CA TRP A 119 -23.38 3.84 -5.38
C TRP A 119 -24.17 5.13 -5.55
N ILE A 120 -25.31 5.23 -4.85
CA ILE A 120 -26.23 6.35 -4.99
C ILE A 120 -26.05 7.35 -3.85
N VAL A 121 -26.05 8.64 -4.19
CA VAL A 121 -25.93 9.77 -3.25
C VAL A 121 -27.05 10.78 -3.48
N CYS A 122 -27.55 11.41 -2.41
CA CYS A 122 -28.61 12.43 -2.53
C CYS A 122 -28.07 13.76 -3.06
N ASN A 123 -26.85 14.14 -2.65
CA ASN A 123 -26.15 15.32 -3.12
C ASN A 123 -24.65 15.07 -3.01
N CYS A 124 -23.86 15.54 -3.97
CA CYS A 124 -22.42 15.37 -4.02
C CYS A 124 -21.76 16.55 -4.74
N LEU A 125 -20.65 17.06 -4.21
CA LEU A 125 -19.90 18.12 -4.88
C LEU A 125 -19.21 17.56 -6.12
N LYS A 126 -19.04 18.37 -7.17
CA LYS A 126 -18.34 17.95 -8.40
C LYS A 126 -16.96 17.34 -8.12
N LYS A 127 -16.19 17.95 -7.20
CA LYS A 127 -14.87 17.43 -6.78
C LYS A 127 -14.93 16.04 -6.15
N GLN A 128 -16.02 15.71 -5.44
CA GLN A 128 -16.21 14.41 -4.82
C GLN A 128 -16.62 13.37 -5.87
N VAL A 129 -17.50 13.73 -6.82
CA VAL A 129 -17.83 12.84 -7.95
C VAL A 129 -16.57 12.44 -8.72
N GLU A 130 -15.70 13.41 -9.01
CA GLU A 130 -14.43 13.15 -9.71
C GLU A 130 -13.48 12.27 -8.88
N LEU A 131 -13.31 12.58 -7.59
CA LEU A 131 -12.50 11.77 -6.68
C LEU A 131 -12.97 10.31 -6.66
N PHE A 132 -14.27 10.08 -6.48
CA PHE A 132 -14.83 8.73 -6.39
C PHE A 132 -14.75 7.97 -7.72
N LYS A 133 -14.81 8.67 -8.86
CA LYS A 133 -14.54 8.08 -10.18
C LYS A 133 -13.08 7.61 -10.30
N GLN A 134 -12.13 8.42 -9.83
CA GLN A 134 -10.70 8.07 -9.80
C GLN A 134 -10.41 6.91 -8.84
N LEU A 135 -11.18 6.79 -7.75
CA LEU A 135 -11.13 5.68 -6.80
C LEU A 135 -11.92 4.43 -7.25
N ASN A 136 -12.29 4.34 -8.54
CA ASN A 136 -13.04 3.21 -9.11
C ASN A 136 -14.36 2.90 -8.38
N THR A 137 -14.98 3.91 -7.77
CA THR A 137 -16.21 3.79 -6.99
C THR A 137 -17.19 4.90 -7.39
N PRO A 138 -17.57 4.99 -8.69
CA PRO A 138 -18.32 6.14 -9.20
C PRO A 138 -19.66 6.32 -8.47
N LEU A 139 -20.01 7.58 -8.20
CA LEU A 139 -21.23 7.96 -7.50
C LEU A 139 -22.30 8.43 -8.49
N GLU A 140 -23.53 7.98 -8.29
CA GLU A 140 -24.72 8.42 -9.01
C GLU A 140 -25.56 9.34 -8.12
N VAL A 141 -25.84 10.55 -8.59
CA VAL A 141 -26.72 11.46 -7.87
C VAL A 141 -28.16 11.06 -8.14
N ALA A 142 -28.90 10.66 -7.10
CA ALA A 142 -30.34 10.44 -7.22
C ALA A 142 -30.99 11.75 -7.65
N MET A 143 -31.65 11.77 -8.82
CA MET A 143 -32.56 12.85 -9.13
C MET A 143 -33.70 12.82 -8.10
N PRO A 144 -34.12 13.95 -7.53
CA PRO A 144 -35.31 13.97 -6.70
C PRO A 144 -36.46 13.42 -7.55
N LEU A 145 -37.11 12.36 -7.07
CA LEU A 145 -38.42 11.97 -7.58
C LEU A 145 -39.31 13.19 -7.38
N HIS A 146 -39.65 13.88 -8.48
CA HIS A 146 -40.68 14.91 -8.47
C HIS A 146 -41.96 14.23 -7.97
N THR A 147 -42.31 14.47 -6.71
CA THR A 147 -43.64 14.23 -6.14
C THR A 147 -44.58 15.33 -6.59
#